data_AF-A0A7L4G5P0-F1
#
_entry.id   AF-A0A7L4G5P0-F1
#
_cell.length_a   1.000
_cell.length_b   1.000
_cell.length_c   1.000
_cell.angle_alpha   90.00
_cell.angle_beta   90.00
_cell.angle_gamma   90.00
#
_symmetry.space_group_name_H-M   'P 1'
#
loop_
_entity.id
_entity.type
_entity.pdbx_description
1 polymer ?
#
loop_
_entity_poly.entity_id
_entity_poly.type
_entity_poly.pdbx_seq_one_letter_code
_entity_poly.pdbx_strand_id
1 'polypeptide(L)'
;DAFDTIVMLITSFTQKLRPLHPEPYQVLVAELHRRVLIEYVRPLLQARLVCTSAKMRARVATRLGDEARQLRELFHRLVRPSAPTGAPG
;
A
#
# COMPACT_ATOMS: atom_id res chain seq x y z
N ASP A 1 -9.85 -6.48 -7.76
CA ASP A 1 -9.51 -5.65 -8.94
C ASP A 1 -7.99 -5.41 -8.96
N ALA A 2 -7.44 -4.51 -9.79
CA ALA A 2 -5.99 -4.26 -9.83
C ALA A 2 -5.42 -3.80 -8.48
N PHE A 3 -6.19 -3.01 -7.72
CA PHE A 3 -5.79 -2.54 -6.40
C PHE A 3 -5.69 -3.71 -5.41
N ASP A 4 -6.73 -4.55 -5.34
CA ASP A 4 -6.74 -5.72 -4.45
C ASP A 4 -5.57 -6.65 -4.73
N THR A 5 -5.23 -6.86 -6.02
CA THR A 5 -4.08 -7.67 -6.41
C THR A 5 -2.76 -7.06 -5.93
N ILE A 6 -2.58 -5.73 -6.04
CA ILE A 6 -1.39 -5.04 -5.53
C ILE A 6 -1.28 -5.22 -4.01
N VAL A 7 -2.36 -4.98 -3.26
CA VAL A 7 -2.39 -5.13 -1.79
C VAL A 7 -2.08 -6.56 -1.37
N MET A 8 -2.68 -7.54 -2.04
CA MET A 8 -2.46 -8.97 -1.78
C MET A 8 -0.99 -9.35 -2.01
N LEU A 9 -0.41 -8.95 -3.15
CA LEU A 9 0.97 -9.29 -3.49
C LEU A 9 1.96 -8.65 -2.51
N ILE A 10 1.82 -7.35 -2.21
CA ILE A 10 2.67 -6.67 -1.24
C ILE A 10 2.58 -7.35 0.12
N THR A 11 1.37 -7.66 0.58
CA THR A 11 1.16 -8.33 1.87
C THR A 11 1.82 -9.71 1.89
N SER A 12 1.64 -10.51 0.83
CA SER A 12 2.22 -11.86 0.75
C SER A 12 3.75 -11.84 0.73
N PHE A 13 4.35 -10.96 -0.07
CA PHE A 13 5.82 -10.87 -0.16
C PHE A 13 6.44 -10.34 1.12
N THR A 14 5.88 -9.27 1.68
CA THR A 14 6.40 -8.69 2.93
C THR A 14 6.29 -9.64 4.11
N GLN A 15 5.23 -10.46 4.20
CA GLN A 15 5.13 -11.52 5.20
C GLN A 15 6.25 -12.56 5.08
N LYS A 16 6.54 -13.03 3.86
CA LYS A 16 7.63 -13.98 3.60
C LYS A 16 9.02 -13.41 3.93
N LEU A 17 9.18 -12.11 3.73
CA LEU A 17 10.45 -11.39 3.90
C LEU A 17 10.61 -10.76 5.29
N ARG A 18 9.59 -10.86 6.15
CA ARG A 18 9.62 -10.36 7.53
C ARG A 18 10.77 -10.90 8.39
N PRO A 19 11.27 -12.15 8.20
CA PRO A 19 12.41 -12.65 8.95
C PRO A 19 13.76 -12.01 8.59
N LEU A 20 13.82 -11.16 7.56
CA LEU A 20 15.04 -10.41 7.22
C LEU A 20 15.48 -9.53 8.40
N HIS A 21 16.78 -9.23 8.46
CA HIS A 21 17.28 -8.21 9.37
C HIS A 21 16.52 -6.89 9.18
N PRO A 22 16.31 -6.10 10.26
CA PRO A 22 15.48 -4.90 10.21
C PRO A 22 15.87 -3.89 9.13
N GLU A 23 17.17 -3.68 8.91
CA GLU A 23 17.67 -2.72 7.92
C GLU A 23 17.34 -3.12 6.47
N PRO A 24 17.70 -4.32 5.96
CA PRO A 24 17.27 -4.80 4.64
C PRO A 24 15.75 -4.79 4.45
N TYR A 25 15.00 -5.14 5.49
CA TYR A 25 13.53 -5.13 5.44
C TYR A 25 12.98 -3.71 5.28
N GLN A 26 13.52 -2.72 6.01
CA GLN A 26 13.10 -1.32 5.88
C GLN A 26 13.40 -0.74 4.49
N VAL A 27 14.58 -1.06 3.93
CA VAL A 27 14.93 -0.66 2.55
C VAL A 27 13.93 -1.22 1.54
N LEU A 28 13.56 -2.50 1.68
CA LEU A 28 12.56 -3.14 0.84
C LEU A 28 11.19 -2.44 0.97
N VAL A 29 10.71 -2.17 2.19
CA VAL A 29 9.43 -1.51 2.41
C VAL A 29 9.42 -0.10 1.81
N ALA A 30 10.53 0.64 1.92
CA ALA A 30 10.67 1.96 1.32
C ALA A 30 10.59 1.92 -0.22
N GLU A 31 11.25 0.94 -0.86
CA GLU A 31 11.18 0.78 -2.32
C GLU A 31 9.78 0.35 -2.78
N LEU A 32 9.12 -0.56 -2.05
CA LEU A 32 7.73 -0.93 -2.33
C LEU A 32 6.79 0.28 -2.26
N HIS A 33 6.95 1.13 -1.24
CA HIS A 33 6.17 2.37 -1.12
C HIS A 33 6.42 3.30 -2.31
N ARG A 34 7.68 3.52 -2.69
CA ARG A 34 8.05 4.35 -3.84
C ARG A 34 7.44 3.81 -5.14
N ARG A 35 7.50 2.49 -5.36
CA ARG A 35 6.95 1.83 -6.55
C ARG A 35 5.43 1.97 -6.64
N VAL A 36 4.69 1.77 -5.55
CA VAL A 36 3.23 1.98 -5.54
C VAL A 36 2.88 3.43 -5.89
N LEU A 37 3.62 4.41 -5.37
CA LEU A 37 3.38 5.81 -5.69
C LEU A 37 3.62 6.12 -7.17
N ILE A 38 4.68 5.58 -7.76
CA ILE A 38 5.07 5.87 -9.15
C ILE A 38 4.23 5.10 -10.16
N GLU A 39 3.98 3.82 -9.93
CA GLU A 39 3.37 2.92 -10.92
C GLU A 39 1.84 2.84 -10.79
N TYR A 40 1.28 3.21 -9.63
CA TYR A 40 -0.16 3.13 -9.40
C TYR A 40 -0.78 4.50 -9.10
N VAL A 41 -0.30 5.22 -8.08
CA VAL A 41 -0.94 6.47 -7.65
C VAL A 41 -0.74 7.60 -8.66
N ARG A 42 0.49 7.81 -9.15
CA ARG A 42 0.79 8.88 -10.11
C ARG A 42 -0.03 8.75 -11.41
N PRO A 43 -0.14 7.58 -12.06
CA PRO A 43 -0.99 7.41 -13.23
C PRO A 43 -2.47 7.74 -12.96
N LEU A 44 -3.01 7.40 -11.80
CA LEU A 44 -4.38 7.75 -11.43
C LEU A 44 -4.60 9.27 -11.35
N LEU A 45 -3.59 10.02 -10.90
CA LEU A 45 -3.63 11.48 -10.81
C LEU A 45 -3.38 12.17 -12.17
N GLN A 46 -2.61 11.54 -13.05
CA GLN A 46 -2.30 12.06 -14.38
C GLN A 46 -3.37 11.69 -15.42
N ALA A 47 -4.07 10.58 -15.22
CA ALA A 47 -5.13 10.15 -16.12
C ALA A 47 -6.33 11.09 -16.03
N ARG A 48 -6.85 11.49 -17.20
CA ARG A 48 -8.18 12.10 -17.28
C ARG A 48 -9.24 11.05 -17.02
N LEU A 49 -9.66 10.93 -15.76
CA LEU A 49 -10.84 10.14 -15.37
C LEU A 49 -12.10 10.78 -15.96
N VAL A 50 -12.59 10.21 -17.07
CA VAL A 50 -13.85 10.65 -17.69
C VAL A 50 -15.02 10.09 -16.87
N CYS A 51 -15.70 10.97 -16.15
CA CYS A 51 -16.92 10.63 -15.43
C CYS A 51 -18.12 11.27 -16.14
N THR A 52 -19.06 10.45 -16.61
CA THR A 52 -20.22 10.91 -17.40
C THR A 52 -21.42 11.37 -16.55
N SER A 53 -21.36 11.21 -15.22
CA SER A 53 -22.43 11.65 -14.32
C SER A 53 -21.90 12.02 -12.92
N ALA A 54 -22.69 12.79 -12.18
CA ALA A 54 -22.39 13.12 -10.77
C ALA A 54 -22.32 11.85 -9.89
N LYS A 55 -23.21 10.88 -10.14
CA LYS A 55 -23.20 9.58 -9.44
C LYS A 55 -21.89 8.81 -9.69
N MET A 56 -21.41 8.79 -10.93
CA MET A 56 -20.14 8.16 -11.27
C MET A 56 -18.95 8.89 -10.62
N ARG A 57 -18.94 10.23 -10.65
CA ARG A 57 -17.91 11.03 -9.95
C ARG A 57 -17.85 10.71 -8.46
N ALA A 58 -19.00 10.66 -7.79
CA ALA A 58 -19.08 10.32 -6.37
C ALA A 58 -18.54 8.91 -6.09
N ARG A 59 -18.93 7.91 -6.89
CA ARG A 59 -18.45 6.53 -6.74
C ARG A 59 -16.94 6.42 -6.93
N VAL A 60 -16.38 7.10 -7.94
CA VAL A 60 -14.93 7.12 -8.20
C VAL A 60 -14.19 7.81 -7.05
N ALA A 61 -14.68 8.96 -6.57
CA ALA A 61 -14.07 9.67 -5.45
C ALA A 61 -14.05 8.83 -4.17
N THR A 62 -15.16 8.16 -3.84
CA THR A 62 -15.23 7.25 -2.69
C THR A 62 -14.23 6.11 -2.84
N ARG A 63 -14.20 5.43 -4.00
CA ARG A 63 -13.27 4.32 -4.27
C ARG A 63 -11.80 4.77 -4.11
N LEU A 64 -11.41 5.87 -4.74
CA LEU A 64 -10.04 6.40 -4.63
C LEU A 64 -9.69 6.79 -3.19
N GLY A 65 -10.64 7.35 -2.44
CA GLY A 65 -10.47 7.68 -1.04
C GLY A 65 -10.27 6.45 -0.15
N ASP A 66 -11.00 5.38 -0.42
CA ASP A 66 -10.85 4.11 0.29
C ASP A 66 -9.53 3.40 -0.06
N GLU A 67 -9.15 3.38 -1.34
CA GLU A 67 -7.85 2.86 -1.78
C GLU A 67 -6.69 3.63 -1.13
N ALA A 68 -6.75 4.96 -1.07
CA ALA A 68 -5.75 5.78 -0.41
C ALA A 68 -5.63 5.48 1.10
N ARG A 69 -6.76 5.26 1.78
CA ARG A 69 -6.79 4.86 3.19
C ARG A 69 -6.13 3.50 3.39
N GLN A 70 -6.49 2.52 2.58
CA GLN A 70 -5.95 1.16 2.67
C GLN A 70 -4.44 1.13 2.40
N LEU A 71 -3.93 1.90 1.42
CA LEU A 71 -2.49 2.01 1.18
C LEU A 71 -1.75 2.60 2.39
N ARG A 72 -2.30 3.68 2.98
CA ARG A 72 -1.71 4.28 4.19
C ARG A 72 -1.63 3.27 5.34
N GLU A 73 -2.72 2.56 5.60
CA GLU A 73 -2.77 1.55 6.65
C GLU A 73 -1.81 0.38 6.39
N LEU A 74 -1.74 -0.08 5.15
CA LEU A 74 -0.80 -1.13 4.72
C LEU A 74 0.64 -0.72 5.02
N PHE A 75 1.12 0.40 4.49
CA PHE A 75 2.51 0.81 4.69
C PHE A 75 2.82 1.15 6.15
N HIS A 76 1.87 1.70 6.90
CA HIS A 76 2.04 1.93 8.34
C HIS A 76 2.25 0.64 9.12
N ARG A 77 1.54 -0.43 8.76
CA ARG A 77 1.73 -1.77 9.35
C ARG A 77 3.06 -2.41 8.94
N LEU A 78 3.54 -2.13 7.74
CA LEU A 78 4.80 -2.68 7.22
C LEU A 78 6.03 -2.00 7.83
N VAL A 79 5.96 -0.70 8.11
CA VAL A 79 7.07 0.06 8.71
C VAL A 79 7.19 -0.18 10.21
N ARG A 80 6.09 -0.49 10.90
CA ARG A 80 6.12 -0.81 12.33
C ARG A 80 6.86 -2.13 12.54
N PRO A 81 7.96 -2.15 13.32
CA PRO A 81 8.52 -3.41 13.79
C PRO A 81 7.43 -4.18 14.53
N SER A 82 7.30 -5.49 14.29
CA SER A 82 6.68 -6.32 15.33
C SER A 82 7.46 -6.04 16.61
N ALA A 83 6.77 -5.72 17.69
CA ALA A 83 7.39 -5.61 19.01
C ALA A 83 8.36 -6.78 19.19
N PRO A 84 9.54 -6.57 19.79
CA PRO A 84 10.43 -7.67 20.10
C PRO A 84 9.65 -8.64 20.99
N THR A 85 9.31 -9.81 20.45
CA THR A 85 8.90 -10.96 21.26
C THR A 85 10.17 -11.44 21.94
N GLY A 86 10.52 -10.78 23.04
CA GLY A 86 11.73 -11.01 23.80
C GLY A 86 11.45 -10.73 25.26
N ALA A 87 11.36 -11.82 26.02
CA ALA A 87 11.17 -11.89 27.46
C ALA A 87 12.16 -11.02 28.27
N PRO A 88 11.84 -10.80 29.55
CA PRO A 88 12.86 -11.07 30.57
C PRO A 88 12.31 -11.84 31.79
N GLY A 89 13.15 -12.73 32.33
CA GLY A 89 13.11 -13.21 33.71
C GLY A 89 12.79 -14.68 33.90
#